data_AF-A0A534QJP1-F1
#
_entry.id   AF-A0A534QJP1-F1
#
_cell.length_a   1.000
_cell.length_b   1.000
_cell.length_c   1.000
_cell.angle_alpha   90.00
_cell.angle_beta   90.00
_cell.angle_gamma   90.00
#
_symmetry.space_group_name_H-M   'P 1'
#
loop_
_entity.id
_entity.type
_entity.pdbx_description
1 polymer ?
#
loop_
_entity_poly.entity_id
_entity_poly.type
_entity_poly.pdbx_seq_one_letter_code
_entity_poly.pdbx_strand_id
1 'polypeptide(L)'
;MRNVELGRCFRDLAAYLDMEDVPFKPRAYEKAALAIESHDQPLEEVYRQGGVKALRAIPGIGASMADKLEELIKTGRCTLHEQYQARMPVDLAALTAIEGVGPKAVRVLFEQLAVRTVDDLEAAARAGKVRGLPHFGERSEQKILKALAFAQTSGIRQPLAAMRPLVEQIAHTLAGVPGVDQVAIAGSIRRRKETIGDADLLAVARKPGAVMQAFVGLPQVARVLGQGDTKSSVKLAAGLQVDLRVVPAESFGAALCYFTGSKAHNDGLFRGTRRLAGRTEEEIYARLGLAYVPPELREDQGEIDAARAGTLPRLIEADALRGDLQTQTDWTDGADSIEAMVHAAKALGLEYVAITDHTRSLAMTRGSDEAKLRKQMAEIERINGRVAGIRILKGAEVNIKKDGTLDIDDETLAALDVVGVAVHSH
;
A
#
# COMPACT_ATOMS: atom_id res chain seq x y z
N MET A 1 5.96 9.47 -24.53
CA MET A 1 6.00 8.05 -24.11
C MET A 1 7.07 7.89 -23.05
N ARG A 2 6.78 7.20 -21.95
CA ARG A 2 7.77 7.03 -20.86
C ARG A 2 8.76 5.92 -21.22
N ASN A 3 9.99 6.01 -20.74
CA ASN A 3 11.00 4.95 -20.93
C ASN A 3 10.50 3.56 -20.51
N VAL A 4 9.66 3.49 -19.47
CA VAL A 4 9.03 2.25 -19.01
C VAL A 4 8.12 1.61 -20.08
N GLU A 5 7.41 2.42 -20.86
CA GLU A 5 6.53 1.94 -21.95
C GLU A 5 7.37 1.44 -23.14
N LEU A 6 8.44 2.16 -23.48
CA LEU A 6 9.41 1.74 -24.50
C LEU A 6 10.09 0.42 -24.10
N GLY A 7 10.51 0.31 -22.84
CA GLY A 7 11.18 -0.87 -22.31
C GLY A 7 10.28 -2.10 -22.29
N ARG A 8 8.99 -1.92 -21.95
CA ARG A 8 7.98 -2.98 -22.01
C ARG A 8 7.89 -3.60 -23.40
N CYS A 9 7.82 -2.80 -24.46
CA CYS A 9 7.79 -3.31 -25.84
C CYS A 9 9.00 -4.22 -26.14
N PHE A 10 10.20 -3.82 -25.71
CA PHE A 10 11.42 -4.60 -25.92
C PHE A 10 11.45 -5.88 -25.08
N ARG A 11 10.89 -5.83 -23.86
CA ARG A 11 10.75 -7.00 -22.99
C ARG A 11 9.79 -8.02 -23.58
N ASP A 12 8.67 -7.57 -24.11
CA ASP A 12 7.71 -8.44 -24.81
C ASP A 12 8.36 -9.09 -26.03
N LEU A 13 9.09 -8.32 -26.85
CA LEU A 13 9.85 -8.85 -27.99
C LEU A 13 10.88 -9.88 -27.57
N ALA A 14 11.57 -9.69 -26.44
CA ALA A 14 12.48 -10.70 -25.91
C ALA A 14 11.76 -12.01 -25.60
N ALA A 15 10.61 -11.93 -24.92
CA ALA A 15 9.82 -13.09 -24.57
C ALA A 15 9.25 -13.80 -25.81
N TYR A 16 8.76 -13.08 -26.82
CA TYR A 16 8.32 -13.68 -28.09
C TYR A 16 9.46 -14.40 -28.83
N LEU A 17 10.65 -13.79 -28.88
CA LEU A 17 11.82 -14.42 -29.50
C LEU A 17 12.30 -15.65 -28.73
N ASP A 18 12.16 -15.66 -27.39
CA ASP A 18 12.50 -16.83 -26.56
C ASP A 18 11.51 -17.98 -26.79
N MET A 19 10.23 -17.67 -26.97
CA MET A 19 9.23 -18.65 -27.36
C MET A 19 9.60 -19.31 -28.70
N GLU A 20 10.05 -18.54 -29.69
CA GLU A 20 10.47 -19.05 -31.00
C GLU A 20 11.88 -19.71 -30.99
N ASP A 21 12.50 -19.90 -29.82
CA ASP A 21 13.83 -20.50 -29.67
C ASP A 21 14.93 -19.78 -30.48
N VAL A 22 14.76 -18.47 -30.71
CA VAL A 22 15.73 -17.69 -31.48
C VAL A 22 17.02 -17.54 -30.67
N PRO A 23 18.18 -18.00 -31.18
CA PRO A 23 19.43 -17.92 -30.42
C PRO A 23 19.88 -16.47 -30.20
N PHE A 24 20.41 -16.18 -29.00
CA PHE A 24 21.06 -14.93 -28.58
C PHE A 24 20.20 -13.66 -28.57
N LYS A 25 19.20 -13.51 -29.46
CA LYS A 25 18.38 -12.31 -29.58
C LYS A 25 17.52 -12.02 -28.34
N PRO A 26 16.85 -12.99 -27.69
CA PRO A 26 16.05 -12.72 -26.49
C PRO A 26 16.84 -11.97 -25.41
N ARG A 27 18.02 -12.49 -25.05
CA ARG A 27 18.93 -11.85 -24.08
C ARG A 27 19.39 -10.46 -24.51
N ALA A 28 19.56 -10.23 -25.82
CA ALA A 28 19.91 -8.91 -26.32
C ALA A 28 18.75 -7.92 -26.14
N TYR A 29 17.51 -8.33 -26.41
CA TYR A 29 16.31 -7.51 -26.20
C TYR A 29 16.02 -7.28 -24.70
N GLU A 30 16.28 -8.25 -23.82
CA GLU A 30 16.20 -8.04 -22.36
C GLU A 30 17.19 -6.98 -21.87
N LYS A 31 18.44 -7.07 -22.33
CA LYS A 31 19.47 -6.06 -22.01
C LYS A 31 19.08 -4.68 -22.53
N ALA A 32 18.52 -4.60 -23.74
CA ALA A 32 18.03 -3.36 -24.30
C ALA A 32 16.85 -2.80 -23.49
N ALA A 33 15.88 -3.63 -23.11
CA ALA A 33 14.75 -3.21 -22.26
C ALA A 33 15.25 -2.63 -20.93
N LEU A 34 16.19 -3.30 -20.27
CA LEU A 34 16.80 -2.80 -19.03
C LEU A 34 17.52 -1.47 -19.24
N ALA A 35 18.32 -1.35 -20.31
CA ALA A 35 19.04 -0.12 -20.62
C ALA A 35 18.08 1.05 -20.93
N ILE A 36 16.98 0.77 -21.60
CA ILE A 36 15.92 1.75 -21.90
C ILE A 36 15.25 2.23 -20.61
N GLU A 37 14.84 1.31 -19.74
CA GLU A 37 14.11 1.64 -18.51
C GLU A 37 14.97 2.34 -17.45
N SER A 38 16.25 1.99 -17.39
CA SER A 38 17.22 2.57 -16.45
C SER A 38 17.88 3.85 -16.96
N HIS A 39 17.54 4.31 -18.17
CA HIS A 39 18.13 5.52 -18.73
C HIS A 39 17.62 6.76 -17.97
N ASP A 40 18.56 7.58 -17.47
CA ASP A 40 18.28 8.75 -16.63
C ASP A 40 17.44 9.84 -17.32
N GLN A 41 17.54 9.92 -18.66
CA GLN A 41 16.80 10.88 -19.48
C GLN A 41 15.67 10.20 -20.27
N PRO A 42 14.54 10.88 -20.51
CA PRO A 42 13.53 10.42 -21.45
C PRO A 42 14.14 10.17 -22.83
N LEU A 43 13.93 8.99 -23.42
CA LEU A 43 14.53 8.61 -24.70
C LEU A 43 14.03 9.43 -25.88
N GLU A 44 12.85 10.03 -25.76
CA GLU A 44 12.34 11.02 -26.72
C GLU A 44 13.23 12.26 -26.78
N GLU A 45 13.82 12.66 -25.65
CA GLU A 45 14.77 13.77 -25.58
C GLU A 45 16.12 13.38 -26.18
N VAL A 46 16.62 12.19 -25.84
CA VAL A 46 17.85 11.63 -26.43
C VAL A 46 17.75 11.56 -27.95
N TYR A 47 16.60 11.10 -28.45
CA TYR A 47 16.30 11.07 -29.88
C TYR A 47 16.22 12.48 -30.49
N ARG A 48 15.61 13.45 -29.82
CA ARG A 48 15.54 14.83 -30.32
C ARG A 48 16.93 15.48 -30.47
N GLN A 49 17.85 15.16 -29.57
CA GLN A 49 19.19 15.74 -29.53
C GLN A 49 20.15 15.15 -30.57
N GLY A 50 20.03 13.87 -30.91
CA GLY A 50 20.99 13.21 -31.81
C GLY A 50 20.43 12.11 -32.71
N GLY A 51 19.12 12.02 -32.83
CA GLY A 51 18.41 11.06 -33.67
C GLY A 51 18.71 9.60 -33.32
N VAL A 52 18.60 8.72 -34.30
CA VAL A 52 18.89 7.28 -34.18
C VAL A 52 20.32 7.01 -33.71
N LYS A 53 21.27 7.89 -34.07
CA LYS A 53 22.68 7.75 -33.67
C LYS A 53 22.84 7.86 -32.15
N ALA A 54 22.11 8.77 -31.52
CA ALA A 54 22.11 8.90 -30.05
C ALA A 54 21.48 7.68 -29.37
N LEU A 55 20.38 7.16 -29.92
CA LEU A 55 19.75 5.93 -29.41
C LEU A 55 20.69 4.71 -29.51
N ARG A 56 21.41 4.58 -30.62
CA ARG A 56 22.39 3.50 -30.84
C ARG A 56 23.63 3.62 -29.94
N ALA A 57 23.91 4.81 -29.40
CA ALA A 57 25.03 4.99 -28.47
C ALA A 57 24.73 4.41 -27.08
N ILE A 58 23.47 4.09 -26.78
CA ILE A 58 23.06 3.49 -25.51
C ILE A 58 23.62 2.05 -25.43
N PRO A 59 24.36 1.71 -24.36
CA PRO A 59 24.90 0.37 -24.18
C PRO A 59 23.81 -0.71 -24.28
N GLY A 60 24.03 -1.70 -25.16
CA GLY A 60 23.07 -2.79 -25.39
C GLY A 60 22.07 -2.53 -26.53
N ILE A 61 22.03 -1.34 -27.13
CA ILE A 61 21.14 -1.02 -28.26
C ILE A 61 21.92 -1.09 -29.58
N GLY A 62 21.69 -2.15 -30.36
CA GLY A 62 22.23 -2.29 -31.71
C GLY A 62 21.45 -1.51 -32.78
N ALA A 63 21.94 -1.50 -34.02
CA ALA A 63 21.29 -0.77 -35.13
C ALA A 63 19.79 -1.11 -35.30
N SER A 64 19.46 -2.40 -35.42
CA SER A 64 18.08 -2.85 -35.59
C SER A 64 17.16 -2.55 -34.39
N MET A 65 17.73 -2.37 -33.20
CA MET A 65 17.00 -1.98 -31.99
C MET A 65 16.78 -0.48 -31.97
N ALA A 66 17.78 0.31 -32.36
CA ALA A 66 17.65 1.76 -32.49
C ALA A 66 16.58 2.13 -33.53
N ASP A 67 16.49 1.40 -34.65
CA ASP A 67 15.45 1.62 -35.67
C ASP A 67 14.04 1.36 -35.12
N LYS A 68 13.85 0.29 -34.33
CA LYS A 68 12.56 0.00 -33.66
C LYS A 68 12.22 1.03 -32.59
N LEU A 69 13.23 1.48 -31.85
CA LEU A 69 13.04 2.49 -30.82
C LEU A 69 12.64 3.84 -31.46
N GLU A 70 13.24 4.18 -32.60
CA GLU A 70 12.83 5.33 -33.41
C GLU A 70 11.39 5.20 -33.91
N GLU A 71 11.01 4.05 -34.48
CA GLU A 71 9.65 3.76 -34.93
C GLU A 71 8.64 3.98 -33.79
N LEU A 72 8.96 3.43 -32.61
CA LEU A 72 8.10 3.49 -31.43
C LEU A 72 7.97 4.92 -30.89
N ILE A 73 9.07 5.69 -30.86
CA ILE A 73 9.06 7.11 -30.47
C ILE A 73 8.26 7.96 -31.46
N LYS A 74 8.40 7.72 -32.78
CA LYS A 74 7.73 8.53 -33.81
C LYS A 74 6.24 8.24 -33.94
N THR A 75 5.86 6.97 -33.86
CA THR A 75 4.53 6.51 -34.28
C THR A 75 3.67 6.02 -33.12
N GLY A 76 4.29 5.77 -31.95
CA GLY A 76 3.62 5.09 -30.85
C GLY A 76 3.52 3.57 -31.02
N ARG A 77 4.05 3.01 -32.12
CA ARG A 77 3.87 1.60 -32.51
C ARG A 77 5.20 0.96 -32.88
N CYS A 78 5.28 -0.36 -32.70
CA CYS A 78 6.40 -1.17 -33.19
C CYS A 78 5.84 -2.32 -34.04
N THR A 79 6.08 -2.29 -35.35
CA THR A 79 5.50 -3.24 -36.30
C THR A 79 5.77 -4.70 -35.92
N LEU A 80 6.99 -5.02 -35.46
CA LEU A 80 7.33 -6.38 -35.06
C LEU A 80 6.55 -6.84 -33.82
N HIS A 81 6.34 -5.94 -32.85
CA HIS A 81 5.58 -6.25 -31.65
C HIS A 81 4.11 -6.48 -31.96
N GLU A 82 3.50 -5.64 -32.81
CA GLU A 82 2.12 -5.83 -33.29
C GLU A 82 1.93 -7.15 -34.04
N GLN A 83 2.91 -7.56 -34.86
CA GLN A 83 2.86 -8.85 -35.56
C GLN A 83 2.85 -10.04 -34.58
N TYR A 84 3.64 -9.99 -33.51
CA TYR A 84 3.62 -11.02 -32.49
C TYR A 84 2.31 -11.02 -31.68
N GLN A 85 1.81 -9.85 -31.30
CA GLN A 85 0.52 -9.72 -30.60
C GLN A 85 -0.66 -10.23 -31.44
N ALA A 86 -0.66 -9.99 -32.75
CA ALA A 86 -1.70 -10.48 -33.64
C ALA A 86 -1.70 -12.02 -33.77
N ARG A 87 -0.51 -12.64 -33.78
CA ARG A 87 -0.35 -14.11 -33.82
C ARG A 87 -0.68 -14.77 -32.49
N MET A 88 -0.36 -14.12 -31.38
CA MET A 88 -0.55 -14.64 -30.03
C MET A 88 -1.13 -13.54 -29.11
N PRO A 89 -2.47 -13.32 -29.16
CA PRO A 89 -3.15 -12.28 -28.39
C PRO A 89 -3.32 -12.70 -26.93
N VAL A 90 -2.21 -12.67 -26.19
CA VAL A 90 -2.13 -13.02 -24.76
C VAL A 90 -1.67 -11.83 -23.95
N ASP A 91 -2.11 -11.75 -22.69
CA ASP A 91 -1.54 -10.82 -21.71
C ASP A 91 -0.20 -11.37 -21.21
N LEU A 92 0.82 -11.19 -22.03
CA LEU A 92 2.15 -11.73 -21.81
C LEU A 92 2.76 -11.24 -20.49
N ALA A 93 2.57 -9.97 -20.17
CA ALA A 93 3.10 -9.36 -18.96
C ALA A 93 2.44 -9.95 -17.71
N ALA A 94 1.11 -10.08 -17.69
CA ALA A 94 0.41 -10.63 -16.54
C ALA A 94 0.69 -12.13 -16.35
N LEU A 95 0.73 -12.89 -17.46
CA LEU A 95 1.00 -14.33 -17.40
C LEU A 95 2.43 -14.63 -16.95
N THR A 96 3.43 -13.91 -17.47
CA THR A 96 4.84 -14.13 -17.09
C THR A 96 5.19 -13.63 -15.70
N ALA A 97 4.36 -12.77 -15.11
CA ALA A 97 4.49 -12.37 -13.71
C ALA A 97 4.13 -13.50 -12.72
N ILE A 98 3.40 -14.53 -13.17
CA ILE A 98 3.03 -15.66 -12.33
C ILE A 98 4.25 -16.57 -12.16
N GLU A 99 4.61 -16.81 -10.91
CA GLU A 99 5.79 -17.62 -10.61
C GLU A 99 5.65 -19.04 -11.20
N GLY A 100 6.62 -19.43 -12.02
CA GLY A 100 6.62 -20.72 -12.72
C GLY A 100 6.03 -20.67 -14.13
N VAL A 101 5.56 -19.51 -14.59
CA VAL A 101 5.06 -19.29 -15.95
C VAL A 101 6.06 -18.41 -16.71
N GLY A 102 6.97 -19.03 -17.45
CA GLY A 102 7.90 -18.30 -18.34
C GLY A 102 7.34 -18.15 -19.78
N PRO A 103 8.02 -17.41 -20.67
CA PRO A 103 7.59 -17.21 -22.05
C PRO A 103 7.22 -18.51 -22.79
N LYS A 104 8.07 -19.53 -22.72
CA LYS A 104 7.80 -20.84 -23.33
C LYS A 104 6.56 -21.54 -22.75
N ALA A 105 6.34 -21.41 -21.44
CA ALA A 105 5.16 -21.94 -20.77
C ALA A 105 3.89 -21.23 -21.28
N VAL A 106 3.94 -19.90 -21.45
CA VAL A 106 2.84 -19.11 -22.04
C VAL A 106 2.48 -19.61 -23.43
N ARG A 107 3.48 -19.88 -24.30
CA ARG A 107 3.21 -20.45 -25.64
C ARG A 107 2.44 -21.77 -25.54
N VAL A 108 2.90 -22.71 -24.72
CA VAL A 108 2.26 -24.03 -24.58
C VAL A 108 0.83 -23.88 -24.01
N LEU A 109 0.63 -23.02 -23.02
CA LEU A 109 -0.68 -22.74 -22.42
C LEU A 109 -1.65 -22.14 -23.45
N PHE A 110 -1.18 -21.22 -24.30
CA PHE A 110 -1.98 -20.64 -25.36
C PHE A 110 -2.32 -21.66 -26.45
N GLU A 111 -1.34 -22.41 -26.95
CA GLU A 111 -1.55 -23.35 -28.07
C GLU A 111 -2.42 -24.55 -27.68
N GLN A 112 -2.28 -25.07 -26.46
CA GLN A 112 -2.95 -26.30 -26.03
C GLN A 112 -4.26 -26.05 -25.28
N LEU A 113 -4.34 -24.96 -24.51
CA LEU A 113 -5.49 -24.66 -23.65
C LEU A 113 -6.18 -23.32 -23.98
N ALA A 114 -5.73 -22.61 -25.02
CA ALA A 114 -6.24 -21.30 -25.42
C ALA A 114 -6.18 -20.24 -24.29
N VAL A 115 -5.25 -20.38 -23.35
CA VAL A 115 -5.05 -19.44 -22.23
C VAL A 115 -4.53 -18.12 -22.77
N ARG A 116 -5.30 -17.04 -22.58
CA ARG A 116 -4.92 -15.68 -22.98
C ARG A 116 -4.70 -14.75 -21.80
N THR A 117 -5.37 -15.03 -20.69
CA THR A 117 -5.40 -14.19 -19.50
C THR A 117 -5.07 -14.99 -18.24
N VAL A 118 -4.83 -14.27 -17.13
CA VAL A 118 -4.66 -14.85 -15.80
C VAL A 118 -5.89 -15.68 -15.39
N ASP A 119 -7.09 -15.20 -15.72
CA ASP A 119 -8.35 -15.89 -15.41
C ASP A 119 -8.47 -17.21 -16.17
N ASP A 120 -8.09 -17.24 -17.46
CA ASP A 120 -8.06 -18.48 -18.25
C ASP A 120 -7.09 -19.50 -17.64
N LEU A 121 -5.91 -19.02 -17.21
CA LEU A 121 -4.90 -19.87 -16.58
C LEU A 121 -5.41 -20.44 -15.25
N GLU A 122 -6.09 -19.62 -14.45
CA GLU A 122 -6.68 -20.07 -13.19
C GLU A 122 -7.77 -21.12 -13.43
N ALA A 123 -8.67 -20.88 -14.38
CA ALA A 123 -9.71 -21.84 -14.73
C ALA A 123 -9.10 -23.17 -15.21
N ALA A 124 -8.07 -23.12 -16.06
CA ALA A 124 -7.37 -24.30 -16.54
C ALA A 124 -6.64 -25.06 -15.42
N ALA A 125 -5.96 -24.35 -14.52
CA ALA A 125 -5.22 -24.95 -13.41
C ALA A 125 -6.16 -25.56 -12.37
N ARG A 126 -7.27 -24.89 -12.02
CA ARG A 126 -8.28 -25.43 -11.09
C ARG A 126 -9.00 -26.65 -11.65
N ALA A 127 -9.19 -26.70 -12.97
CA ALA A 127 -9.74 -27.87 -13.66
C ALA A 127 -8.74 -29.03 -13.82
N GLY A 128 -7.50 -28.88 -13.33
CA GLY A 128 -6.46 -29.91 -13.44
C GLY A 128 -5.97 -30.15 -14.87
N LYS A 129 -6.17 -29.19 -15.78
CA LYS A 129 -5.78 -29.32 -17.20
C LYS A 129 -4.31 -28.99 -17.43
N VAL A 130 -3.71 -28.18 -16.56
CA VAL A 130 -2.32 -27.70 -16.71
C VAL A 130 -1.33 -28.82 -16.46
N ARG A 131 -1.58 -29.71 -15.49
CA ARG A 131 -0.68 -30.84 -15.16
C ARG A 131 -0.44 -31.82 -16.33
N GLY A 132 -1.32 -31.83 -17.34
CA GLY A 132 -1.22 -32.72 -18.50
C GLY A 132 -0.39 -32.15 -19.66
N LEU A 133 0.08 -30.91 -19.55
CA LEU A 133 0.82 -30.24 -20.62
C LEU A 133 2.30 -30.64 -20.66
N PRO A 134 2.96 -30.60 -21.83
CA PRO A 134 4.40 -30.84 -21.95
C PRO A 134 5.21 -29.91 -21.04
N HIS A 135 6.11 -30.48 -20.25
CA HIS A 135 6.93 -29.77 -19.25
C HIS A 135 6.17 -29.18 -18.05
N PHE A 136 4.87 -29.47 -17.93
CA PHE A 136 4.08 -29.26 -16.72
C PHE A 136 3.85 -30.59 -16.00
N GLY A 137 3.49 -30.51 -14.72
CA GLY A 137 3.10 -31.63 -13.87
C GLY A 137 2.36 -31.13 -12.63
N GLU A 138 1.96 -32.03 -11.74
CA GLU A 138 1.16 -31.65 -10.56
C GLU A 138 1.85 -30.59 -9.67
N ARG A 139 3.17 -30.69 -9.51
CA ARG A 139 3.96 -29.71 -8.75
C ARG A 139 3.96 -28.32 -9.39
N SER A 140 4.05 -28.23 -10.72
CA SER A 140 4.01 -26.94 -11.41
C SER A 140 2.60 -26.34 -11.36
N GLU A 141 1.57 -27.17 -11.51
CA GLU A 141 0.17 -26.73 -11.40
C GLU A 141 -0.14 -26.19 -9.99
N GLN A 142 0.27 -26.90 -8.93
CA GLN A 142 0.14 -26.42 -7.56
C GLN A 142 0.90 -25.11 -7.33
N LYS A 143 2.09 -24.97 -7.91
CA LYS A 143 2.88 -23.73 -7.83
C LYS A 143 2.16 -22.56 -8.51
N ILE A 144 1.58 -22.79 -9.70
CA ILE A 144 0.78 -21.82 -10.43
C ILE A 144 -0.47 -21.43 -9.63
N LEU A 145 -1.24 -22.40 -9.12
CA LEU A 145 -2.43 -22.13 -8.29
C LEU A 145 -2.09 -21.32 -7.05
N LYS A 146 -0.98 -21.64 -6.39
CA LYS A 146 -0.49 -20.87 -5.24
C LYS A 146 -0.12 -19.44 -5.64
N ALA A 147 0.59 -19.26 -6.75
CA ALA A 147 0.96 -17.95 -7.28
C ALA A 147 -0.26 -17.11 -7.71
N LEU A 148 -1.29 -17.75 -8.29
CA LEU A 148 -2.55 -17.10 -8.64
C LEU A 148 -3.33 -16.61 -7.41
N ALA A 149 -3.43 -17.43 -6.36
CA ALA A 149 -4.00 -17.00 -5.09
C ALA A 149 -3.22 -15.83 -4.46
N PHE A 150 -1.90 -15.77 -4.68
CA PHE A 150 -1.07 -14.64 -4.29
C PHE A 150 -1.26 -13.39 -5.17
N ALA A 151 -1.47 -13.56 -6.47
CA ALA A 151 -1.77 -12.46 -7.39
C ALA A 151 -3.15 -11.84 -7.08
N GLN A 152 -4.15 -12.66 -6.77
CA GLN A 152 -5.47 -12.21 -6.30
C GLN A 152 -5.42 -11.43 -4.98
N THR A 153 -4.48 -11.77 -4.09
CA THR A 153 -4.24 -10.99 -2.85
C THR A 153 -3.34 -9.78 -3.06
N SER A 154 -2.72 -9.63 -4.24
CA SER A 154 -1.92 -8.46 -4.61
C SER A 154 -2.84 -7.41 -5.23
N GLY A 155 -3.11 -6.33 -4.48
CA GLY A 155 -4.10 -5.31 -4.83
C GLY A 155 -5.32 -5.28 -3.91
N ILE A 156 -5.50 -6.30 -3.05
CA ILE A 156 -6.47 -6.23 -1.94
C ILE A 156 -5.93 -5.22 -0.93
N ARG A 157 -6.67 -4.13 -0.76
CA ARG A 157 -6.34 -3.14 0.25
C ARG A 157 -6.68 -3.71 1.63
N GLN A 158 -5.77 -3.59 2.58
CA GLN A 158 -5.96 -4.05 3.96
C GLN A 158 -6.23 -2.86 4.88
N PRO A 159 -7.04 -3.01 5.94
CA PRO A 159 -7.26 -1.94 6.91
C PRO A 159 -5.95 -1.48 7.54
N LEU A 160 -5.74 -0.16 7.59
CA LEU A 160 -4.55 0.43 8.20
C LEU A 160 -4.38 -0.04 9.65
N ALA A 161 -5.46 -0.09 10.42
CA ALA A 161 -5.44 -0.49 11.82
C ALA A 161 -4.89 -1.91 12.02
N ALA A 162 -5.17 -2.83 11.09
CA ALA A 162 -4.70 -4.20 11.18
C ALA A 162 -3.21 -4.33 10.83
N MET A 163 -2.74 -3.55 9.85
CA MET A 163 -1.39 -3.71 9.30
C MET A 163 -0.34 -2.78 9.91
N ARG A 164 -0.75 -1.60 10.38
CA ARG A 164 0.17 -0.57 10.89
C ARG A 164 1.07 -1.06 12.04
N PRO A 165 0.56 -1.75 13.08
CA PRO A 165 1.42 -2.21 14.18
C PRO A 165 2.54 -3.15 13.70
N LEU A 166 2.23 -4.00 12.72
CA LEU A 166 3.20 -4.92 12.12
C LEU A 166 4.29 -4.15 11.35
N VAL A 167 3.92 -3.13 10.58
CA VAL A 167 4.88 -2.29 9.83
C VAL A 167 5.72 -1.44 10.78
N GLU A 168 5.13 -0.89 11.84
CA GLU A 168 5.83 -0.15 12.90
C GLU A 168 6.85 -1.04 13.62
N GLN A 169 6.49 -2.29 13.93
CA GLN A 169 7.43 -3.27 14.51
C GLN A 169 8.60 -3.58 13.56
N ILE A 170 8.33 -3.73 12.26
CA ILE A 170 9.38 -3.93 11.25
C ILE A 170 10.31 -2.72 11.21
N ALA A 171 9.76 -1.50 11.10
CA ALA A 171 10.54 -0.27 11.06
C ALA A 171 11.41 -0.12 12.32
N HIS A 172 10.86 -0.41 13.50
CA HIS A 172 11.60 -0.40 14.76
C HIS A 172 12.75 -1.42 14.77
N THR A 173 12.51 -2.63 14.29
CA THR A 173 13.53 -3.68 14.20
C THR A 173 14.67 -3.26 13.27
N LEU A 174 14.35 -2.67 12.12
CA LEU A 174 15.34 -2.17 11.16
C LEU A 174 16.14 -0.99 11.71
N ALA A 175 15.51 -0.11 12.49
CA ALA A 175 16.20 1.00 13.15
C ALA A 175 17.24 0.52 14.18
N GLY A 176 17.07 -0.67 14.74
CA GLY A 176 18.04 -1.30 15.64
C GLY A 176 19.25 -1.95 14.95
N VAL A 177 19.28 -2.01 13.61
CA VAL A 177 20.39 -2.63 12.88
C VAL A 177 21.64 -1.74 12.93
N PRO A 178 22.81 -2.26 13.33
CA PRO A 178 24.04 -1.45 13.41
C PRO A 178 24.39 -0.76 12.09
N GLY A 179 24.54 0.57 12.14
CA GLY A 179 24.87 1.40 10.98
C GLY A 179 23.67 1.92 10.19
N VAL A 180 22.44 1.66 10.66
CA VAL A 180 21.24 2.40 10.26
C VAL A 180 21.16 3.68 11.09
N ASP A 181 21.09 4.83 10.43
CA ASP A 181 20.99 6.13 11.08
C ASP A 181 19.53 6.59 11.21
N GLN A 182 18.65 6.19 10.28
CA GLN A 182 17.24 6.59 10.27
C GLN A 182 16.37 5.56 9.53
N VAL A 183 15.14 5.35 9.99
CA VAL A 183 14.08 4.61 9.28
C VAL A 183 12.78 5.40 9.36
N ALA A 184 12.03 5.46 8.26
CA ALA A 184 10.69 6.05 8.24
C ALA A 184 9.72 5.19 7.43
N ILE A 185 8.47 5.18 7.88
CA ILE A 185 7.34 4.65 7.13
C ILE A 185 6.82 5.76 6.21
N ALA A 186 6.63 5.44 4.93
CA ALA A 186 6.14 6.35 3.91
C ALA A 186 4.78 5.84 3.36
N GLY A 187 4.47 6.19 2.12
CA GLY A 187 3.29 5.71 1.41
C GLY A 187 1.98 6.12 2.06
N SER A 188 0.94 5.34 1.75
CA SER A 188 -0.43 5.56 2.24
C SER A 188 -0.59 5.36 3.76
N ILE A 189 0.31 4.59 4.38
CA ILE A 189 0.37 4.43 5.85
C ILE A 189 0.67 5.78 6.51
N ARG A 190 1.69 6.49 6.02
CA ARG A 190 2.09 7.79 6.57
C ARG A 190 1.00 8.86 6.36
N ARG A 191 0.22 8.76 5.28
CA ARG A 191 -0.93 9.66 5.02
C ARG A 191 -2.22 9.24 5.73
N ARG A 192 -2.16 8.20 6.57
CA ARG A 192 -3.30 7.71 7.36
C ARG A 192 -4.53 7.28 6.54
N LYS A 193 -4.34 6.78 5.31
CA LYS A 193 -5.44 6.19 4.54
C LYS A 193 -6.06 5.02 5.31
N GLU A 194 -7.39 4.93 5.31
CA GLU A 194 -8.17 3.93 6.03
C GLU A 194 -7.81 2.50 5.61
N THR A 195 -7.44 2.33 4.35
CA THR A 195 -6.92 1.08 3.78
C THR A 195 -5.58 1.31 3.09
N ILE A 196 -4.75 0.28 2.97
CA ILE A 196 -3.41 0.34 2.35
C ILE A 196 -3.20 -0.84 1.39
N GLY A 197 -2.43 -0.65 0.32
CA GLY A 197 -2.10 -1.75 -0.61
C GLY A 197 -0.79 -2.44 -0.24
N ASP A 198 0.23 -1.64 0.03
CA ASP A 198 1.58 -2.02 0.40
C ASP A 198 2.11 -1.09 1.51
N ALA A 199 3.31 -1.39 1.99
CA ALA A 199 4.04 -0.56 2.93
C ALA A 199 5.39 -0.14 2.33
N ASP A 200 5.66 1.16 2.33
CA ASP A 200 6.94 1.73 1.93
C ASP A 200 7.77 2.09 3.17
N LEU A 201 8.99 1.57 3.24
CA LEU A 201 9.99 1.92 4.25
C LEU A 201 11.18 2.59 3.58
N LEU A 202 11.63 3.69 4.17
CA LEU A 202 12.85 4.37 3.80
C LEU A 202 13.86 4.28 4.93
N ALA A 203 15.13 4.13 4.59
CA ALA A 203 16.22 4.13 5.55
C ALA A 203 17.42 4.95 5.07
N VAL A 204 18.16 5.50 6.03
CA VAL A 204 19.54 5.98 5.84
C VAL A 204 20.45 5.00 6.55
N ALA A 205 21.39 4.42 5.82
CA ALA A 205 22.33 3.46 6.40
C ALA A 205 23.71 3.56 5.75
N ARG A 206 24.75 3.47 6.57
CA ARG A 206 26.17 3.48 6.13
C ARG A 206 26.55 2.19 5.40
N LYS A 207 25.88 1.08 5.74
CA LYS A 207 26.06 -0.24 5.15
C LYS A 207 24.70 -0.80 4.68
N PRO A 208 24.22 -0.42 3.49
CA PRO A 208 22.90 -0.84 2.98
C PRO A 208 22.70 -2.36 3.01
N GLY A 209 23.74 -3.15 2.69
CA GLY A 209 23.65 -4.61 2.69
C GLY A 209 23.24 -5.24 4.03
N ALA A 210 23.67 -4.67 5.16
CA ALA A 210 23.34 -5.20 6.48
C ALA A 210 21.85 -5.05 6.81
N VAL A 211 21.28 -3.87 6.54
CA VAL A 211 19.84 -3.62 6.74
C VAL A 211 18.98 -4.37 5.73
N MET A 212 19.44 -4.53 4.48
CA MET A 212 18.74 -5.36 3.48
C MET A 212 18.69 -6.82 3.91
N GLN A 213 19.79 -7.39 4.42
CA GLN A 213 19.82 -8.76 4.93
C GLN A 213 18.92 -8.93 6.15
N ALA A 214 18.97 -7.99 7.11
CA ALA A 214 18.09 -8.01 8.27
C ALA A 214 16.62 -7.98 7.86
N PHE A 215 16.26 -7.12 6.90
CA PHE A 215 14.91 -6.98 6.39
C PHE A 215 14.35 -8.24 5.74
N VAL A 216 15.09 -8.87 4.82
CA VAL A 216 14.62 -10.08 4.14
C VAL A 216 14.62 -11.31 5.06
N GLY A 217 15.39 -11.28 6.14
CA GLY A 217 15.49 -12.36 7.13
C GLY A 217 14.51 -12.24 8.31
N LEU A 218 13.63 -11.24 8.31
CA LEU A 218 12.65 -11.05 9.38
C LEU A 218 11.69 -12.26 9.48
N PRO A 219 11.31 -12.71 10.69
CA PRO A 219 10.45 -13.88 10.87
C PRO A 219 9.05 -13.72 10.27
N GLN A 220 8.60 -12.48 10.07
CA GLN A 220 7.31 -12.18 9.46
C GLN A 220 7.32 -12.33 7.93
N VAL A 221 8.51 -12.43 7.30
CA VAL A 221 8.66 -12.58 5.85
C VAL A 221 8.30 -13.99 5.43
N ALA A 222 7.27 -14.11 4.60
CA ALA A 222 6.90 -15.38 3.97
C ALA A 222 7.67 -15.60 2.67
N ARG A 223 7.96 -14.53 1.93
CA ARG A 223 8.65 -14.61 0.65
C ARG A 223 9.44 -13.34 0.34
N VAL A 224 10.66 -13.51 -0.16
CA VAL A 224 11.44 -12.41 -0.77
C VAL A 224 11.02 -12.27 -2.23
N LEU A 225 10.55 -11.09 -2.62
CA LEU A 225 10.12 -10.77 -3.98
C LEU A 225 11.28 -10.23 -4.83
N GLY A 226 12.18 -9.50 -4.18
CA GLY A 226 13.42 -9.03 -4.79
C GLY A 226 14.37 -8.49 -3.72
N GLN A 227 15.66 -8.67 -3.94
CA GLN A 227 16.71 -8.17 -3.05
C GLN A 227 17.82 -7.55 -3.88
N GLY A 228 18.11 -6.29 -3.60
CA GLY A 228 19.21 -5.53 -4.18
C GLY A 228 19.95 -4.72 -3.12
N ASP A 229 20.98 -4.00 -3.56
CA ASP A 229 21.88 -3.29 -2.63
C ASP A 229 21.18 -2.14 -1.89
N THR A 230 20.26 -1.46 -2.57
CA THR A 230 19.56 -0.27 -2.03
C THR A 230 18.04 -0.38 -2.08
N LYS A 231 17.50 -1.46 -2.64
CA LYS A 231 16.07 -1.76 -2.67
C LYS A 231 15.83 -3.24 -2.45
N SER A 232 14.90 -3.57 -1.55
CA SER A 232 14.38 -4.93 -1.38
C SER A 232 12.86 -4.90 -1.21
N SER A 233 12.21 -5.99 -1.62
CA SER A 233 10.75 -6.16 -1.54
C SER A 233 10.44 -7.54 -0.98
N VAL A 234 9.57 -7.60 0.01
CA VAL A 234 9.15 -8.85 0.68
C VAL A 234 7.63 -8.93 0.76
N LYS A 235 7.11 -10.14 0.85
CA LYS A 235 5.71 -10.43 1.19
C LYS A 235 5.68 -11.01 2.59
N LEU A 236 4.89 -10.41 3.48
CA LEU A 236 4.70 -10.91 4.83
C LEU A 236 3.74 -12.11 4.83
N ALA A 237 3.83 -12.94 5.87
CA ALA A 237 2.86 -14.01 6.11
C ALA A 237 1.42 -13.49 6.25
N ALA A 238 1.25 -12.25 6.72
CA ALA A 238 -0.03 -11.54 6.80
C ALA A 238 -0.57 -11.04 5.44
N GLY A 239 0.14 -11.31 4.33
CA GLY A 239 -0.29 -10.95 2.99
C GLY A 239 0.09 -9.54 2.53
N LEU A 240 0.65 -8.69 3.39
CA LEU A 240 1.10 -7.35 3.01
C LEU A 240 2.45 -7.39 2.27
N GLN A 241 2.59 -6.64 1.18
CA GLN A 241 3.90 -6.40 0.57
C GLN A 241 4.57 -5.22 1.26
N VAL A 242 5.87 -5.36 1.57
CA VAL A 242 6.69 -4.29 2.15
C VAL A 242 7.90 -4.06 1.27
N ASP A 243 8.11 -2.81 0.88
CA ASP A 243 9.26 -2.35 0.11
C ASP A 243 10.18 -1.55 1.04
N LEU A 244 11.48 -1.87 1.04
CA LEU A 244 12.52 -1.11 1.74
C LEU A 244 13.44 -0.44 0.73
N ARG A 245 13.72 0.84 0.92
CA ARG A 245 14.73 1.60 0.16
C ARG A 245 15.72 2.27 1.08
N VAL A 246 17.01 2.12 0.78
CA VAL A 246 18.08 2.86 1.44
C VAL A 246 18.51 4.01 0.54
N VAL A 247 18.52 5.22 1.10
CA VAL A 247 18.87 6.45 0.38
C VAL A 247 19.99 7.20 1.10
N PRO A 248 20.79 8.00 0.38
CA PRO A 248 21.75 8.92 1.02
C PRO A 248 21.04 9.91 1.94
N ALA A 249 21.71 10.30 3.03
CA ALA A 249 21.15 11.21 4.04
C ALA A 249 20.74 12.57 3.46
N GLU A 250 21.48 13.07 2.48
CA GLU A 250 21.20 14.32 1.77
C GLU A 250 19.98 14.27 0.85
N SER A 251 19.44 13.06 0.59
CA SER A 251 18.26 12.83 -0.25
C SER A 251 17.08 12.29 0.56
N PHE A 252 17.23 12.12 1.88
CA PHE A 252 16.22 11.46 2.70
C PHE A 252 14.89 12.22 2.72
N GLY A 253 14.90 13.54 2.91
CA GLY A 253 13.70 14.37 2.84
C GLY A 253 13.01 14.33 1.47
N ALA A 254 13.78 14.34 0.38
CA ALA A 254 13.22 14.23 -0.97
C ALA A 254 12.58 12.87 -1.22
N ALA A 255 13.26 11.80 -0.80
CA ALA A 255 12.73 10.44 -0.87
C ALA A 255 11.47 10.31 0.00
N LEU A 256 11.50 10.83 1.24
CA LEU A 256 10.36 10.78 2.14
C LEU A 256 9.16 11.51 1.55
N CYS A 257 9.34 12.71 1.00
CA CYS A 257 8.27 13.42 0.34
C CYS A 257 7.71 12.62 -0.86
N TYR A 258 8.59 12.13 -1.73
CA TYR A 258 8.21 11.38 -2.93
C TYR A 258 7.46 10.08 -2.60
N PHE A 259 8.01 9.24 -1.71
CA PHE A 259 7.39 7.97 -1.35
C PHE A 259 6.19 8.14 -0.41
N THR A 260 6.11 9.25 0.34
CA THR A 260 4.86 9.59 1.06
C THR A 260 3.76 9.89 0.06
N GLY A 261 4.06 10.64 -1.02
CA GLY A 261 3.07 11.03 -2.00
C GLY A 261 1.96 11.91 -1.39
N SER A 262 0.73 11.85 -1.89
CA SER A 262 0.26 11.01 -3.01
C SER A 262 0.94 11.36 -4.34
N LYS A 263 0.70 10.56 -5.40
CA LYS A 263 1.22 10.87 -6.73
C LYS A 263 0.75 12.25 -7.20
N ALA A 264 -0.53 12.57 -7.02
CA ALA A 264 -1.09 13.86 -7.43
C ALA A 264 -0.42 15.03 -6.68
N HIS A 265 -0.22 14.88 -5.37
CA HIS A 265 0.55 15.84 -4.58
C HIS A 265 1.99 16.02 -5.09
N ASN A 266 2.68 14.90 -5.40
CA ASN A 266 4.04 14.95 -5.96
C ASN A 266 4.09 15.66 -7.32
N ASP A 267 3.10 15.44 -8.19
CA ASP A 267 3.02 16.11 -9.50
C ASP A 267 2.84 17.65 -9.33
N GLY A 268 2.21 18.09 -8.23
CA GLY A 268 2.14 19.48 -7.81
C GLY A 268 3.47 20.05 -7.29
N LEU A 269 4.33 19.22 -6.70
CA LEU A 269 5.53 19.63 -5.96
C LEU A 269 6.83 19.53 -6.79
N PHE A 270 7.02 18.43 -7.53
CA PHE A 270 8.24 18.13 -8.26
C PHE A 270 8.12 18.52 -9.74
N ARG A 271 8.63 19.70 -10.09
CA ARG A 271 8.68 20.18 -11.49
C ARG A 271 10.13 20.46 -11.92
N GLY A 272 10.55 19.89 -13.05
CA GLY A 272 11.88 20.08 -13.63
C GLY A 272 12.95 19.07 -13.17
N THR A 273 14.20 19.29 -13.57
CA THR A 273 15.32 18.33 -13.39
C THR A 273 16.38 18.80 -12.39
N ARG A 274 16.24 20.00 -11.81
CA ARG A 274 17.24 20.60 -10.92
C ARG A 274 16.90 20.28 -9.45
N ARG A 275 17.87 19.73 -8.71
CA ARG A 275 17.75 19.55 -7.25
C ARG A 275 17.78 20.92 -6.55
N LEU A 276 16.73 21.23 -5.79
CA LEU A 276 16.62 22.47 -5.01
C LEU A 276 16.93 22.28 -3.52
N ALA A 277 16.52 21.13 -2.98
CA ALA A 277 16.64 20.70 -1.59
C ALA A 277 16.58 19.16 -1.56
N GLY A 278 16.82 18.55 -0.40
CA GLY A 278 16.61 17.10 -0.30
C GLY A 278 16.89 16.45 1.04
N ARG A 279 17.50 17.16 2.00
CA ARG A 279 17.83 16.55 3.29
C ARG A 279 16.60 16.37 4.17
N THR A 280 15.70 17.36 4.18
CA THR A 280 14.45 17.34 4.96
C THR A 280 13.28 17.76 4.09
N GLU A 281 12.06 17.34 4.42
CA GLU A 281 10.87 17.74 3.68
C GLU A 281 10.60 19.26 3.81
N GLU A 282 10.78 19.81 5.00
CA GLU A 282 10.59 21.23 5.32
C GLU A 282 11.47 22.12 4.43
N GLU A 283 12.72 21.73 4.20
CA GLU A 283 13.63 22.40 3.26
C GLU A 283 13.04 22.45 1.85
N ILE A 284 12.39 21.36 1.39
CA ILE A 284 11.78 21.28 0.05
C ILE A 284 10.61 22.25 -0.05
N TYR A 285 9.67 22.21 0.90
CA TYR A 285 8.53 23.14 0.92
C TYR A 285 9.00 24.60 0.99
N ALA A 286 9.96 24.90 1.87
CA ALA A 286 10.51 26.25 2.01
C ALA A 286 11.16 26.75 0.71
N ARG A 287 11.92 25.91 0.00
CA ARG A 287 12.52 26.25 -1.30
C ARG A 287 11.50 26.49 -2.40
N LEU A 288 10.33 25.87 -2.29
CA LEU A 288 9.21 26.05 -3.22
C LEU A 288 8.31 27.23 -2.84
N GLY A 289 8.60 27.93 -1.75
CA GLY A 289 7.78 29.03 -1.24
C GLY A 289 6.43 28.56 -0.69
N LEU A 290 6.38 27.35 -0.14
CA LEU A 290 5.19 26.73 0.43
C LEU A 290 5.38 26.52 1.93
N ALA A 291 4.29 26.62 2.70
CA ALA A 291 4.26 26.05 4.04
C ALA A 291 4.40 24.52 3.97
N TYR A 292 4.96 23.90 5.01
CA TYR A 292 5.05 22.45 5.10
C TYR A 292 3.65 21.84 5.17
N VAL A 293 3.35 20.89 4.27
CA VAL A 293 2.07 20.19 4.22
C VAL A 293 2.19 18.86 4.99
N PRO A 294 1.42 18.68 6.08
CA PRO A 294 1.33 17.40 6.79
C PRO A 294 0.96 16.24 5.85
N PRO A 295 1.55 15.04 6.02
CA PRO A 295 1.29 13.87 5.17
C PRO A 295 -0.19 13.56 4.95
N GLU A 296 -1.02 13.74 5.98
CA GLU A 296 -2.46 13.48 6.00
C GLU A 296 -3.24 14.31 4.98
N LEU A 297 -2.71 15.49 4.59
CA LEU A 297 -3.37 16.40 3.64
C LEU A 297 -2.94 16.18 2.18
N ARG A 298 -1.95 15.32 1.91
CA ARG A 298 -1.28 15.21 0.59
C ARG A 298 -2.07 14.39 -0.42
N GLU A 299 -3.28 14.82 -0.72
CA GLU A 299 -4.24 14.12 -1.59
C GLU A 299 -4.71 14.97 -2.79
N ASP A 300 -4.06 16.11 -3.07
CA ASP A 300 -4.42 17.04 -4.16
C ASP A 300 -5.88 17.51 -4.08
N GLN A 301 -6.26 17.99 -2.88
CA GLN A 301 -7.60 18.46 -2.55
C GLN A 301 -7.59 19.95 -2.12
N GLY A 302 -6.59 20.69 -2.58
CA GLY A 302 -6.40 22.13 -2.31
C GLY A 302 -5.31 22.45 -1.28
N GLU A 303 -4.61 21.44 -0.77
CA GLU A 303 -3.56 21.62 0.24
C GLU A 303 -2.35 22.41 -0.30
N ILE A 304 -2.01 22.27 -1.58
CA ILE A 304 -0.90 23.02 -2.20
C ILE A 304 -1.24 24.51 -2.30
N ASP A 305 -2.47 24.86 -2.68
CA ASP A 305 -2.90 26.25 -2.77
C ASP A 305 -3.03 26.87 -1.37
N ALA A 306 -3.55 26.12 -0.40
CA ALA A 306 -3.58 26.53 0.99
C ALA A 306 -2.16 26.73 1.56
N ALA A 307 -1.21 25.86 1.23
CA ALA A 307 0.19 26.00 1.62
C ALA A 307 0.86 27.23 1.01
N ARG A 308 0.51 27.58 -0.23
CA ARG A 308 0.98 28.80 -0.90
C ARG A 308 0.37 30.06 -0.30
N ALA A 309 -0.90 30.00 0.08
CA ALA A 309 -1.63 31.11 0.70
C ALA A 309 -1.34 31.27 2.20
N GLY A 310 -0.69 30.29 2.84
CA GLY A 310 -0.47 30.28 4.29
C GLY A 310 -1.74 30.00 5.09
N THR A 311 -2.72 29.33 4.49
CA THR A 311 -4.06 29.04 5.06
C THR A 311 -4.29 27.55 5.28
N LEU A 312 -3.24 26.76 5.49
CA LEU A 312 -3.38 25.35 5.85
C LEU A 312 -4.21 25.21 7.13
N PRO A 313 -5.11 24.21 7.20
CA PRO A 313 -5.88 23.97 8.41
C PRO A 313 -4.96 23.51 9.54
N ARG A 314 -5.30 23.89 10.77
CA ARG A 314 -4.70 23.29 11.97
C ARG A 314 -5.30 21.90 12.15
N LEU A 315 -4.46 20.87 12.17
CA LEU A 315 -4.89 19.50 12.42
C LEU A 315 -5.03 19.24 13.92
N ILE A 316 -5.87 18.24 14.23
CA ILE A 316 -5.97 17.68 15.58
C ILE A 316 -4.74 16.81 15.80
N GLU A 317 -4.03 17.06 16.90
CA GLU A 317 -2.83 16.31 17.30
C GLU A 317 -3.19 15.23 18.33
N ALA A 318 -2.30 14.25 18.52
CA ALA A 318 -2.55 13.14 19.44
C ALA A 318 -2.76 13.58 20.90
N ASP A 319 -2.11 14.67 21.33
CA ASP A 319 -2.23 15.26 22.66
C ASP A 319 -3.51 16.11 22.84
N ALA A 320 -4.27 16.34 21.76
CA ALA A 320 -5.55 17.04 21.84
C ALA A 320 -6.71 16.12 22.28
N LEU A 321 -6.50 14.79 22.29
CA LEU A 321 -7.50 13.83 22.75
C LEU A 321 -7.61 13.86 24.27
N ARG A 322 -8.71 14.43 24.78
CA ARG A 322 -9.00 14.51 26.22
C ARG A 322 -9.82 13.33 26.73
N GLY A 323 -10.43 12.55 25.86
CA GLY A 323 -11.22 11.41 26.26
C GLY A 323 -11.71 10.56 25.09
N ASP A 324 -12.19 9.37 25.42
CA ASP A 324 -12.84 8.45 24.48
C ASP A 324 -14.36 8.52 24.67
N LEU A 325 -15.09 8.71 23.58
CA LEU A 325 -16.53 8.94 23.59
C LEU A 325 -17.35 7.72 23.17
N GLN A 326 -16.72 6.60 22.87
CA GLN A 326 -17.44 5.37 22.56
C GLN A 326 -16.66 4.14 23.03
N THR A 327 -17.05 3.59 24.17
CA THR A 327 -16.44 2.38 24.73
C THR A 327 -17.51 1.42 25.27
N GLN A 328 -17.30 0.12 25.10
CA GLN A 328 -18.18 -0.93 25.58
C GLN A 328 -17.56 -1.68 26.76
N THR A 329 -18.40 -2.24 27.62
CA THR A 329 -18.02 -2.96 28.83
C THR A 329 -18.68 -4.33 28.88
N ASP A 330 -18.31 -5.13 29.89
CA ASP A 330 -18.93 -6.42 30.19
C ASP A 330 -20.42 -6.35 30.58
N TRP A 331 -21.00 -5.14 30.66
CA TRP A 331 -22.43 -4.95 30.79
C TRP A 331 -23.17 -5.39 29.52
N THR A 332 -22.58 -5.24 28.34
CA THR A 332 -23.12 -5.79 27.08
C THR A 332 -22.17 -6.80 26.45
N ASP A 333 -21.30 -6.33 25.57
CA ASP A 333 -20.48 -7.10 24.64
C ASP A 333 -19.01 -6.67 24.62
N GLY A 334 -18.64 -5.72 25.49
CA GLY A 334 -17.25 -5.50 25.86
C GLY A 334 -16.71 -6.65 26.71
N ALA A 335 -15.38 -6.71 26.83
CA ALA A 335 -14.71 -7.75 27.60
C ALA A 335 -14.43 -7.34 29.05
N ASP A 336 -14.29 -6.04 29.31
CA ASP A 336 -13.77 -5.49 30.55
C ASP A 336 -14.85 -4.76 31.36
N SER A 337 -14.72 -4.81 32.69
CA SER A 337 -15.57 -4.05 33.60
C SER A 337 -15.38 -2.53 33.44
N ILE A 338 -16.36 -1.74 33.88
CA ILE A 338 -16.26 -0.26 33.92
C ILE A 338 -14.98 0.18 34.66
N GLU A 339 -14.67 -0.40 35.82
CA GLU A 339 -13.50 0.01 36.62
C GLU A 339 -12.18 -0.27 35.87
N ALA A 340 -12.08 -1.41 35.16
CA ALA A 340 -10.92 -1.74 34.34
C ALA A 340 -10.75 -0.77 33.16
N MET A 341 -11.82 -0.47 32.43
CA MET A 341 -11.82 0.51 31.33
C MET A 341 -11.38 1.89 31.78
N VAL A 342 -11.86 2.34 32.94
CA VAL A 342 -11.53 3.65 33.51
C VAL A 342 -10.06 3.73 33.94
N HIS A 343 -9.52 2.65 34.53
CA HIS A 343 -8.10 2.59 34.85
C HIS A 343 -7.21 2.61 33.60
N ALA A 344 -7.61 1.91 32.53
CA ALA A 344 -6.91 1.95 31.25
C ALA A 344 -6.95 3.35 30.63
N ALA A 345 -8.13 3.99 30.58
CA ALA A 345 -8.29 5.35 30.09
C ALA A 345 -7.43 6.36 30.87
N LYS A 346 -7.37 6.23 32.20
CA LYS A 346 -6.49 7.03 33.05
C LYS A 346 -5.01 6.79 32.77
N ALA A 347 -4.59 5.55 32.54
CA ALA A 347 -3.21 5.22 32.18
C ALA A 347 -2.80 5.81 30.82
N LEU A 348 -3.77 6.02 29.93
CA LEU A 348 -3.60 6.73 28.65
C LEU A 348 -3.60 8.26 28.82
N GLY A 349 -3.82 8.78 30.03
CA GLY A 349 -3.86 10.22 30.31
C GLY A 349 -5.16 10.91 29.94
N LEU A 350 -6.24 10.15 29.70
CA LEU A 350 -7.54 10.72 29.37
C LEU A 350 -8.20 11.37 30.59
N GLU A 351 -8.83 12.53 30.36
CA GLU A 351 -9.59 13.28 31.36
C GLU A 351 -11.01 12.72 31.54
N TYR A 352 -11.57 12.08 30.50
CA TYR A 352 -12.87 11.43 30.56
C TYR A 352 -12.96 10.19 29.66
N VAL A 353 -13.92 9.32 29.97
CA VAL A 353 -14.33 8.19 29.14
C VAL A 353 -15.84 8.04 29.17
N ALA A 354 -16.47 7.85 28.01
CA ALA A 354 -17.89 7.53 27.92
C ALA A 354 -18.10 6.03 27.83
N ILE A 355 -18.88 5.50 28.76
CA ILE A 355 -19.36 4.12 28.70
C ILE A 355 -20.65 4.13 27.88
N THR A 356 -20.64 3.50 26.71
CA THR A 356 -21.70 3.55 25.71
C THR A 356 -22.13 2.14 25.31
N ASP A 357 -22.48 1.32 26.30
CA ASP A 357 -22.96 -0.04 26.07
C ASP A 357 -24.23 -0.05 25.19
N HIS A 358 -24.40 -1.14 24.43
CA HIS A 358 -25.49 -1.27 23.45
C HIS A 358 -26.87 -1.39 24.09
N THR A 359 -27.90 -0.95 23.37
CA THR A 359 -29.31 -1.12 23.74
C THR A 359 -29.96 -2.35 23.09
N ARG A 360 -31.24 -2.58 23.40
CA ARG A 360 -32.02 -3.83 23.28
C ARG A 360 -31.94 -4.61 21.96
N SER A 361 -31.71 -3.98 20.81
CA SER A 361 -31.99 -4.61 19.50
C SER A 361 -30.93 -5.59 18.98
N LEU A 362 -29.74 -5.62 19.58
CA LEU A 362 -28.65 -6.50 19.13
C LEU A 362 -28.75 -7.87 19.84
N ALA A 363 -29.34 -8.86 19.16
CA ALA A 363 -29.58 -10.21 19.71
C ALA A 363 -28.32 -10.92 20.27
N MET A 364 -27.12 -10.46 19.88
CA MET A 364 -25.84 -11.02 20.33
C MET A 364 -25.20 -10.28 21.52
N THR A 365 -25.63 -9.06 21.86
CA THR A 365 -24.86 -8.18 22.77
C THR A 365 -25.41 -8.09 24.19
N ARG A 366 -26.44 -8.87 24.57
CA ARG A 366 -27.12 -8.72 25.88
C ARG A 366 -27.55 -7.26 26.13
N GLY A 367 -28.04 -6.57 25.10
CA GLY A 367 -28.34 -5.14 25.09
C GLY A 367 -29.14 -4.64 26.30
N SER A 368 -28.88 -3.40 26.69
CA SER A 368 -29.48 -2.76 27.87
C SER A 368 -30.86 -2.19 27.59
N ASP A 369 -31.82 -2.50 28.48
CA ASP A 369 -33.09 -1.81 28.56
C ASP A 369 -33.02 -0.62 29.53
N GLU A 370 -34.12 0.12 29.69
CA GLU A 370 -34.11 1.32 30.53
C GLU A 370 -33.88 1.01 32.01
N ALA A 371 -34.29 -0.17 32.48
CA ALA A 371 -34.02 -0.60 33.85
C ALA A 371 -32.53 -0.91 34.06
N LYS A 372 -31.90 -1.57 33.08
CA LYS A 372 -30.48 -1.91 33.10
C LYS A 372 -29.60 -0.66 32.94
N LEU A 373 -29.96 0.27 32.05
CA LEU A 373 -29.28 1.56 31.93
C LEU A 373 -29.32 2.34 33.24
N ARG A 374 -30.47 2.43 33.92
CA ARG A 374 -30.57 3.09 35.24
C ARG A 374 -29.64 2.46 36.28
N LYS A 375 -29.50 1.14 36.29
CA LYS A 375 -28.54 0.44 37.18
C LYS A 375 -27.09 0.76 36.81
N GLN A 376 -26.77 0.76 35.53
CA GLN A 376 -25.42 1.09 35.05
C GLN A 376 -25.04 2.53 35.39
N MET A 377 -25.96 3.48 35.18
CA MET A 377 -25.76 4.89 35.57
C MET A 377 -25.44 5.03 37.06
N ALA A 378 -26.16 4.31 37.92
CA ALA A 378 -25.90 4.32 39.36
C ALA A 378 -24.51 3.75 39.70
N GLU A 379 -24.09 2.69 39.00
CA GLU A 379 -22.76 2.12 39.15
C GLU A 379 -21.66 3.09 38.67
N ILE A 380 -21.87 3.75 37.53
CA ILE A 380 -20.95 4.79 37.01
C ILE A 380 -20.79 5.92 38.03
N GLU A 381 -21.88 6.40 38.64
CA GLU A 381 -21.79 7.43 39.68
C GLU A 381 -21.05 6.94 40.93
N ARG A 382 -21.24 5.68 41.33
CA ARG A 382 -20.51 5.06 42.43
C ARG A 382 -19.00 5.01 42.15
N ILE A 383 -18.60 4.69 40.92
CA ILE A 383 -17.19 4.62 40.51
C ILE A 383 -16.60 6.04 40.39
N ASN A 384 -17.33 6.99 39.79
CA ASN A 384 -16.95 8.41 39.76
C ASN A 384 -16.67 8.97 41.15
N GLY A 385 -17.42 8.55 42.18
CA GLY A 385 -17.18 8.94 43.57
C GLY A 385 -15.92 8.32 44.21
N ARG A 386 -15.36 7.26 43.62
CA ARG A 386 -14.19 6.52 44.13
C ARG A 386 -12.90 6.79 43.35
N VAL A 387 -13.00 6.95 42.04
CA VAL A 387 -11.86 7.04 41.14
C VAL A 387 -11.62 8.50 40.77
N ALA A 388 -10.61 9.11 41.38
CA ALA A 388 -10.22 10.49 41.09
C ALA A 388 -9.31 10.59 39.84
N GLY A 389 -9.36 11.74 39.17
CA GLY A 389 -8.47 12.08 38.06
C GLY A 389 -8.95 11.64 36.67
N ILE A 390 -10.18 11.14 36.56
CA ILE A 390 -10.87 10.86 35.29
C ILE A 390 -12.39 10.93 35.53
N ARG A 391 -13.15 11.51 34.60
CA ARG A 391 -14.63 11.54 34.65
C ARG A 391 -15.20 10.43 33.77
N ILE A 392 -16.11 9.64 34.32
CA ILE A 392 -16.88 8.65 33.58
C ILE A 392 -18.19 9.30 33.16
N LEU A 393 -18.48 9.30 31.85
CA LEU A 393 -19.73 9.79 31.30
C LEU A 393 -20.71 8.63 31.17
N LYS A 394 -21.94 8.84 31.64
CA LYS A 394 -23.05 7.90 31.48
C LYS A 394 -23.53 7.98 30.04
N GLY A 395 -23.31 6.93 29.25
CA GLY A 395 -23.77 6.92 27.87
C GLY A 395 -24.45 5.63 27.46
N ALA A 396 -24.92 5.61 26.23
CA ALA A 396 -25.46 4.43 25.57
C ALA A 396 -25.26 4.54 24.06
N GLU A 397 -25.04 3.40 23.40
CA GLU A 397 -25.14 3.29 21.94
C GLU A 397 -26.53 2.77 21.59
N VAL A 398 -27.42 3.72 21.29
CA VAL A 398 -28.85 3.52 21.10
C VAL A 398 -29.14 3.12 19.66
N ASN A 399 -29.94 2.07 19.48
CA ASN A 399 -30.29 1.61 18.15
C ASN A 399 -31.40 2.45 17.50
N ILE A 400 -31.19 2.78 16.23
CA ILE A 400 -32.22 3.35 15.36
C ILE A 400 -33.04 2.20 14.76
N LYS A 401 -34.34 2.15 15.04
CA LYS A 401 -35.28 1.17 14.46
C LYS A 401 -35.54 1.47 12.99
N LYS A 402 -36.14 0.49 12.29
CA LYS A 402 -36.47 0.60 10.85
C LYS A 402 -37.37 1.79 10.51
N ASP A 403 -38.18 2.26 11.45
CA ASP A 403 -39.07 3.42 11.31
C ASP A 403 -38.39 4.75 11.69
N GLY A 404 -37.10 4.73 12.05
CA GLY A 404 -36.34 5.89 12.50
C GLY A 404 -36.50 6.22 13.99
N THR A 405 -37.36 5.50 14.73
CA THR A 405 -37.49 5.70 16.18
C THR A 405 -36.35 5.04 16.96
N LEU A 406 -36.10 5.49 18.19
CA LEU A 406 -35.10 4.91 19.08
C LEU A 406 -35.69 3.75 19.90
N ASP A 407 -34.83 2.85 20.38
CA ASP A 407 -35.22 1.67 21.15
C ASP A 407 -35.24 1.85 22.68
N ILE A 408 -35.06 3.09 23.13
CA ILE A 408 -35.10 3.56 24.52
C ILE A 408 -36.02 4.78 24.63
N ASP A 409 -36.75 4.91 25.75
CA ASP A 409 -37.63 6.05 26.02
C ASP A 409 -36.90 7.39 26.26
N ASP A 410 -37.54 8.49 25.90
CA ASP A 410 -36.97 9.85 26.01
C ASP A 410 -36.58 10.23 27.44
N GLU A 411 -37.30 9.72 28.45
CA GLU A 411 -37.00 9.98 29.86
C GLU A 411 -35.64 9.41 30.26
N THR A 412 -35.34 8.19 29.82
CA THR A 412 -34.07 7.52 30.07
C THR A 412 -32.94 8.17 29.27
N LEU A 413 -33.20 8.54 28.01
CA LEU A 413 -32.22 9.25 27.17
C LEU A 413 -31.83 10.60 27.79
N ALA A 414 -32.79 11.35 28.34
CA ALA A 414 -32.55 12.64 28.99
C ALA A 414 -31.69 12.53 30.27
N ALA A 415 -31.54 11.34 30.84
CA ALA A 415 -30.71 11.10 32.03
C ALA A 415 -29.24 10.74 31.70
N LEU A 416 -28.93 10.44 30.44
CA LEU A 416 -27.58 10.14 29.96
C LEU A 416 -26.78 11.43 29.72
N ASP A 417 -25.47 11.37 29.93
CA ASP A 417 -24.54 12.45 29.58
C ASP A 417 -24.22 12.43 28.06
N VAL A 418 -24.17 11.25 27.44
CA VAL A 418 -23.86 11.04 26.02
C VAL A 418 -24.81 10.02 25.40
N VAL A 419 -25.51 10.41 24.32
CA VAL A 419 -26.37 9.48 23.56
C VAL A 419 -25.78 9.32 22.17
N GLY A 420 -25.13 8.17 21.92
CA GLY A 420 -24.75 7.74 20.58
C GLY A 420 -25.92 7.03 19.92
N VAL A 421 -26.17 7.28 18.63
CA VAL A 421 -27.23 6.58 17.87
C VAL A 421 -26.63 5.91 16.64
N ALA A 422 -26.98 4.65 16.38
CA ALA A 422 -26.44 3.88 15.27
C ALA A 422 -27.46 2.90 14.67
N VAL A 423 -27.26 2.57 13.39
CA VAL A 423 -28.08 1.58 12.66
C VAL A 423 -27.39 0.23 12.71
N HIS A 424 -28.03 -0.76 13.33
CA HIS A 424 -27.48 -2.13 13.44
C HIS A 424 -28.25 -3.19 12.65
N SER A 425 -29.41 -2.84 12.11
CA SER A 425 -30.26 -3.74 11.34
C SER A 425 -30.89 -2.99 10.18
N HIS A 426 -30.81 -3.56 8.97
CA HIS A 426 -31.49 -3.06 7.77
C HIS A 426 -32.74 -3.89 7.46
#